data_AF-A0A7C7A025-F1
#
_entry.id   AF-A0A7C7A025-F1
#
_cell.length_a   1.000
_cell.length_b   1.000
_cell.length_c   1.000
_cell.angle_alpha   90.00
_cell.angle_beta   90.00
_cell.angle_gamma   90.00
#
_symmetry.space_group_name_H-M   'P 1'
#
loop_
_entity.id
_entity.type
_entity.pdbx_description
1 polymer ?
#
loop_
_entity_poly.entity_id
_entity_poly.type
_entity_poly.pdbx_seq_one_letter_code
_entity_poly.pdbx_strand_id
1 'polypeptide(L)'
;MSEELTNIEGLHKVDIFTKQVLGKKVLADTYTLWQEEYFNGVATGKKRPFRIYIINDGSVPAEQPVLGSPVTCVKLCKRIIEPDYPRNTLICTSKSRVTHRYELVLLVEYENGNFDVITLPRNLSNRLQYNPATTKAFVDSTVIDTAGIPVLQHQSKYPPNESLIIVAAGVNNYTSFEYTVSIPYSMFEPQIRQCYLEDPSLQSYILLKCFRYDLDILDTFLVSTSPTESVWTTIVELKVTEDIIDKLGIDQDVIVYGKPEEYNCKPSDCGCCS
;
A
#
# COMPACT_ATOMS: atom_id res chain seq x y z
N MET A 1 54.85 -15.73 -6.19
CA MET A 1 54.92 -16.76 -7.24
C MET A 1 53.51 -16.92 -7.79
N SER A 2 53.12 -15.90 -8.54
CA SER A 2 51.94 -15.82 -9.40
C SER A 2 52.35 -16.32 -10.79
N GLU A 3 51.37 -16.71 -11.62
CA GLU A 3 51.52 -17.34 -12.96
C GLU A 3 51.71 -18.87 -12.84
N GLU A 4 50.89 -19.76 -13.39
CA GLU A 4 49.97 -19.76 -14.53
C GLU A 4 48.91 -20.85 -14.28
N LEU A 5 47.62 -20.49 -14.32
CA LEU A 5 46.55 -21.40 -14.74
C LEU A 5 45.99 -20.81 -16.04
N THR A 6 46.80 -20.97 -17.07
CA THR A 6 46.57 -20.60 -18.45
C THR A 6 45.35 -21.34 -19.00
N ASN A 7 44.34 -20.56 -19.40
CA ASN A 7 43.51 -20.78 -20.58
C ASN A 7 43.33 -22.24 -21.02
N ILE A 8 42.37 -22.93 -20.40
CA ILE A 8 41.78 -24.13 -21.02
C ILE A 8 40.87 -23.63 -22.14
N GLU A 9 41.36 -23.71 -23.38
CA GLU A 9 40.63 -23.31 -24.58
C GLU A 9 39.26 -24.02 -24.65
N GLY A 10 38.18 -23.23 -24.79
CA GLY A 10 36.82 -23.73 -25.01
C GLY A 10 35.87 -23.72 -23.80
N LEU A 11 36.31 -23.24 -22.63
CA LEU A 11 35.40 -22.98 -21.50
C LEU A 11 34.81 -21.56 -21.60
N HIS A 12 33.49 -21.44 -21.58
CA HIS A 12 32.82 -20.15 -21.48
C HIS A 12 32.51 -19.85 -20.01
N LYS A 13 32.96 -18.69 -19.52
CA LYS A 13 32.59 -18.22 -18.18
C LYS A 13 31.18 -17.64 -18.24
N VAL A 14 30.26 -18.24 -17.48
CA VAL A 14 28.94 -17.67 -17.21
C VAL A 14 28.97 -17.09 -15.81
N ASP A 15 28.73 -15.78 -15.71
CA ASP A 15 28.67 -15.06 -14.44
C ASP A 15 27.20 -14.84 -14.06
N ILE A 16 26.77 -15.41 -12.94
CA ILE A 16 25.38 -15.35 -12.48
C ILE A 16 25.34 -14.58 -11.16
N PHE A 17 24.83 -13.35 -11.23
CA PHE A 17 24.48 -12.56 -10.06
C PHE A 17 23.10 -12.97 -9.57
N THR A 18 23.01 -13.52 -8.36
CA THR A 18 21.75 -13.97 -7.77
C THR A 18 21.63 -13.49 -6.33
N LYS A 19 20.40 -13.49 -5.80
CA LYS A 19 20.14 -13.17 -4.40
C LYS A 19 19.74 -14.42 -3.65
N GLN A 20 20.53 -14.79 -2.66
CA GLN A 20 20.14 -15.83 -1.73
C GLN A 20 19.07 -15.26 -0.79
N VAL A 21 17.85 -15.81 -0.83
CA VAL A 21 16.83 -15.48 0.17
C VAL A 21 17.20 -16.16 1.49
N LEU A 22 17.54 -15.34 2.47
CA LEU A 22 17.92 -15.77 3.82
C LEU A 22 16.71 -16.00 4.72
N GLY A 23 15.63 -15.26 4.47
CA GLY A 23 14.39 -15.38 5.22
C GLY A 23 13.24 -14.71 4.49
N LYS A 24 12.03 -15.21 4.72
CA LYS A 24 10.80 -14.68 4.15
C LYS A 24 9.72 -14.59 5.21
N LYS A 25 8.98 -13.49 5.24
CA LYS A 25 7.70 -13.40 5.92
C LYS A 25 6.59 -13.17 4.92
N VAL A 26 5.48 -13.88 5.09
CA VAL A 26 4.21 -13.61 4.41
C VAL A 26 3.22 -13.10 5.44
N LEU A 27 2.67 -11.92 5.20
CA LEU A 27 1.51 -11.37 5.89
C LEU A 27 0.33 -11.49 4.91
N ALA A 28 -0.42 -12.58 5.02
CA ALA A 28 -1.54 -12.87 4.12
C ALA A 28 -2.80 -12.09 4.54
N ASP A 29 -3.64 -11.73 3.56
CA ASP A 29 -4.92 -11.04 3.75
C ASP A 29 -4.83 -9.84 4.70
N THR A 30 -3.75 -9.05 4.56
CA THR A 30 -3.46 -7.93 5.45
C THR A 30 -4.33 -6.73 5.11
N TYR A 31 -5.09 -6.22 6.08
CA TYR A 31 -5.82 -4.96 5.92
C TYR A 31 -4.84 -3.77 5.80
N THR A 32 -4.71 -3.24 4.60
CA THR A 32 -3.84 -2.09 4.30
C THR A 32 -4.58 -0.76 4.38
N LEU A 33 -5.91 -0.76 4.29
CA LEU A 33 -6.78 0.38 4.59
C LEU A 33 -7.82 -0.02 5.63
N TRP A 34 -7.87 0.72 6.73
CA TRP A 34 -8.80 0.53 7.84
C TRP A 34 -8.83 1.81 8.67
N GLN A 35 -9.73 1.89 9.65
CA GLN A 35 -9.66 2.92 10.68
C GLN A 35 -9.85 2.27 12.04
N GLU A 36 -9.41 2.93 13.09
CA GLU A 36 -9.51 2.38 14.44
C GLU A 36 -10.92 2.52 15.01
N GLU A 37 -11.36 1.50 15.75
CA GLU A 37 -12.58 1.59 16.57
C GLU A 37 -12.26 2.38 17.84
N TYR A 38 -13.11 3.36 18.15
CA TYR A 38 -13.00 4.18 19.35
C TYR A 38 -14.21 3.93 20.26
N PHE A 39 -13.94 3.85 21.56
CA PHE A 39 -14.97 3.80 22.60
C PHE A 39 -14.71 4.94 23.58
N ASN A 40 -15.68 5.85 23.73
CA ASN A 40 -15.57 7.04 24.58
C ASN A 40 -14.30 7.88 24.30
N GLY A 41 -13.94 8.06 23.02
CA GLY A 41 -12.77 8.82 22.60
C GLY A 41 -11.43 8.11 22.78
N VAL A 42 -11.43 6.86 23.27
CA VAL A 42 -10.23 6.04 23.45
C VAL A 42 -10.15 5.00 22.34
N ALA A 43 -9.00 4.93 21.69
CA ALA A 43 -8.66 3.94 20.68
C ALA A 43 -8.65 2.52 21.29
N THR A 44 -9.41 1.60 20.71
CA THR A 44 -9.60 0.24 21.25
C THR A 44 -8.57 -0.76 20.74
N GLY A 45 -7.80 -0.42 19.71
CA GLY A 45 -6.88 -1.32 19.02
C GLY A 45 -7.54 -2.31 18.06
N LYS A 46 -8.85 -2.18 17.76
CA LYS A 46 -9.59 -3.06 16.82
C LYS A 46 -9.84 -2.40 15.47
N LYS A 47 -9.54 -3.10 14.37
CA LYS A 47 -9.72 -2.59 13.00
C LYS A 47 -11.20 -2.58 12.67
N ARG A 48 -11.68 -1.45 12.15
CA ARG A 48 -12.98 -1.35 11.49
C ARG A 48 -12.80 -0.91 10.02
N PRO A 49 -13.80 -1.16 9.17
CA PRO A 49 -13.78 -0.70 7.78
C PRO A 49 -13.55 0.81 7.72
N PHE A 50 -12.83 1.27 6.71
CA PHE A 50 -12.57 2.69 6.50
C PHE A 50 -13.87 3.35 6.01
N ARG A 51 -14.49 4.15 6.86
CA ARG A 51 -15.79 4.76 6.58
C ARG A 51 -15.58 6.16 6.01
N ILE A 52 -16.20 6.41 4.88
CA ILE A 52 -16.27 7.73 4.24
C ILE A 52 -17.72 8.14 4.07
N TYR A 53 -17.96 9.45 4.03
CA TYR A 53 -19.25 10.06 3.79
C TYR A 53 -19.17 10.82 2.47
N ILE A 54 -19.56 10.18 1.37
CA ILE A 54 -19.48 10.79 0.02
C ILE A 54 -20.60 11.82 -0.12
N ILE A 55 -20.28 13.04 -0.54
CA ILE A 55 -21.29 14.10 -0.75
C ILE A 55 -22.23 13.67 -1.88
N ASN A 56 -23.53 13.75 -1.64
CA ASN A 56 -24.54 13.43 -2.65
C ASN A 56 -24.48 14.43 -3.81
N ASP A 57 -24.71 13.96 -5.05
CA ASP A 57 -24.67 14.83 -6.21
C ASP A 57 -25.74 15.93 -6.13
N GLY A 58 -25.32 17.19 -6.29
CA GLY A 58 -26.19 18.35 -6.13
C GLY A 58 -26.48 18.77 -4.68
N SER A 59 -25.96 18.07 -3.66
CA SER A 59 -25.99 18.57 -2.28
C SER A 59 -24.80 19.49 -2.03
N VAL A 60 -25.06 20.63 -1.41
CA VAL A 60 -24.04 21.61 -1.02
C VAL A 60 -24.31 22.08 0.42
N PRO A 61 -23.27 22.48 1.17
CA PRO A 61 -23.48 23.02 2.52
C PRO A 61 -24.45 24.19 2.54
N ALA A 62 -25.49 24.07 3.38
CA ALA A 62 -26.48 25.11 3.64
C ALA A 62 -27.18 24.86 4.99
N GLU A 63 -27.95 25.82 5.49
CA GLU A 63 -28.79 25.63 6.69
C GLU A 63 -29.87 24.55 6.48
N GLN A 64 -30.39 24.46 5.26
CA GLN A 64 -31.34 23.45 4.82
C GLN A 64 -30.87 22.89 3.47
N PRO A 65 -29.90 21.97 3.45
CA PRO A 65 -29.34 21.46 2.21
C PRO A 65 -30.36 20.58 1.50
N VAL A 66 -30.40 20.68 0.18
CA VAL A 66 -31.10 19.71 -0.65
C VAL A 66 -30.44 18.34 -0.51
N LEU A 67 -31.25 17.26 -0.53
CA LEU A 67 -30.75 15.89 -0.40
C LEU A 67 -29.71 15.53 -1.47
N GLY A 68 -29.86 16.10 -2.66
CA GLY A 68 -29.10 15.67 -3.83
C GLY A 68 -29.48 14.25 -4.25
N SER A 69 -28.66 13.65 -5.11
CA SER A 69 -28.79 12.25 -5.54
C SER A 69 -27.79 11.40 -4.75
N PRO A 70 -28.24 10.44 -3.94
CA PRO A 70 -27.38 9.51 -3.21
C PRO A 70 -26.49 8.67 -4.13
N VAL A 71 -25.46 8.07 -3.53
CA VAL A 71 -24.57 7.13 -4.22
C VAL A 71 -25.27 5.78 -4.36
N THR A 72 -25.30 5.23 -5.57
CA THR A 72 -25.87 3.91 -5.88
C THR A 72 -24.78 2.84 -6.04
N CYS A 73 -23.63 3.22 -6.58
CA CYS A 73 -22.53 2.28 -6.83
C CYS A 73 -21.17 2.95 -6.64
N VAL A 74 -20.21 2.20 -6.09
CA VAL A 74 -18.81 2.61 -5.98
C VAL A 74 -17.93 1.48 -6.49
N LYS A 75 -16.93 1.82 -7.30
CA LYS A 75 -15.94 0.88 -7.80
C LYS A 75 -14.54 1.42 -7.63
N LEU A 76 -13.64 0.61 -7.07
CA LEU A 76 -12.23 0.93 -7.08
C LEU A 76 -11.65 0.66 -8.47
N CYS A 77 -11.29 1.73 -9.18
CA CYS A 77 -10.78 1.65 -10.55
C CYS A 77 -9.27 1.49 -10.61
N LYS A 78 -8.56 2.17 -9.71
CA LYS A 78 -7.09 2.17 -9.72
C LYS A 78 -6.54 2.38 -8.32
N ARG A 79 -5.46 1.67 -8.02
CA ARG A 79 -4.56 2.01 -6.93
C ARG A 79 -3.28 2.61 -7.52
N ILE A 80 -2.90 3.78 -7.04
CA ILE A 80 -1.66 4.45 -7.45
C ILE A 80 -0.67 4.25 -6.31
N ILE A 81 0.46 3.61 -6.58
CA ILE A 81 1.52 3.44 -5.58
C ILE A 81 2.52 4.58 -5.79
N GLU A 82 2.91 5.26 -4.71
CA GLU A 82 3.90 6.33 -4.81
C GLU A 82 5.24 5.78 -5.33
N PRO A 83 6.03 6.58 -6.07
CA PRO A 83 7.40 6.22 -6.44
C PRO A 83 8.20 5.80 -5.21
N ASP A 84 9.12 4.85 -5.40
CA ASP A 84 9.97 4.27 -4.35
C ASP A 84 9.24 3.44 -3.27
N TYR A 85 7.92 3.22 -3.42
CA TYR A 85 7.13 2.33 -2.57
C TYR A 85 6.67 1.05 -3.30
N PRO A 86 6.42 -0.05 -2.56
CA PRO A 86 6.66 -0.23 -1.13
C PRO A 86 8.16 -0.25 -0.80
N ARG A 87 8.51 0.29 0.37
CA ARG A 87 9.89 0.40 0.84
C ARG A 87 10.05 -0.42 2.11
N ASN A 88 11.22 -1.05 2.25
CA ASN A 88 11.63 -1.62 3.51
C ASN A 88 12.71 -0.76 4.16
N THR A 89 12.71 -0.70 5.49
CA THR A 89 13.79 -0.17 6.29
C THR A 89 14.21 -1.24 7.30
N LEU A 90 15.44 -1.72 7.18
CA LEU A 90 16.02 -2.67 8.12
C LEU A 90 16.45 -1.91 9.39
N ILE A 91 15.86 -2.23 10.53
CA ILE A 91 16.13 -1.55 11.80
C ILE A 91 17.04 -2.42 12.65
N CYS A 92 18.34 -2.17 12.48
CA CYS A 92 19.42 -2.90 13.14
C CYS A 92 19.20 -4.41 13.04
N THR A 93 19.44 -5.13 14.13
CA THR A 93 19.26 -6.58 14.27
C THR A 93 17.92 -6.96 14.89
N SER A 94 16.95 -6.02 14.90
CA SER A 94 15.67 -6.23 15.59
C SER A 94 14.52 -6.61 14.66
N LYS A 95 14.27 -5.79 13.63
CA LYS A 95 13.05 -5.88 12.81
C LYS A 95 13.23 -5.25 11.45
N SER A 96 12.47 -5.78 10.51
CA SER A 96 12.19 -5.21 9.20
C SER A 96 10.98 -4.29 9.29
N ARG A 97 11.01 -3.11 8.68
CA ARG A 97 9.85 -2.20 8.62
C ARG A 97 9.45 -1.98 7.18
N VAL A 98 8.30 -2.52 6.79
CA VAL A 98 7.69 -2.28 5.49
C VAL A 98 6.79 -1.05 5.60
N THR A 99 6.99 -0.10 4.70
CA THR A 99 6.12 1.07 4.51
C THR A 99 5.56 1.01 3.09
N HIS A 100 4.25 1.21 2.95
CA HIS A 100 3.54 1.20 1.69
C HIS A 100 2.71 2.47 1.57
N ARG A 101 3.04 3.31 0.59
CA ARG A 101 2.28 4.52 0.27
C ARG A 101 1.50 4.38 -1.01
N TYR A 102 0.23 4.74 -0.96
CA TYR A 102 -0.67 4.61 -2.09
C TYR A 102 -1.89 5.53 -2.01
N GLU A 103 -2.55 5.66 -3.15
CA GLU A 103 -3.81 6.36 -3.34
C GLU A 103 -4.83 5.43 -3.99
N LEU A 104 -6.11 5.71 -3.79
CA LEU A 104 -7.21 4.93 -4.35
C LEU A 104 -8.10 5.83 -5.20
N VAL A 105 -8.34 5.43 -6.44
CA VAL A 105 -9.22 6.14 -7.37
C VAL A 105 -10.53 5.37 -7.46
N LEU A 106 -11.58 5.95 -6.92
CA LEU A 106 -12.94 5.44 -6.93
C LEU A 106 -13.73 6.08 -8.07
N LEU A 107 -14.50 5.27 -8.79
CA LEU A 107 -15.60 5.73 -9.65
C LEU A 107 -16.89 5.56 -8.87
N VAL A 108 -17.67 6.63 -8.81
CA VAL A 108 -18.92 6.73 -8.06
C VAL A 108 -20.06 6.99 -9.04
N GLU A 109 -21.14 6.26 -8.90
CA GLU A 109 -22.40 6.44 -9.64
C GLU A 109 -23.49 6.88 -8.67
N TYR A 110 -24.24 7.91 -9.04
CA TYR A 110 -25.35 8.45 -8.26
C TYR A 110 -26.70 8.01 -8.84
N GLU A 111 -27.77 8.10 -8.04
CA GLU A 111 -29.12 7.67 -8.45
C GLU A 111 -29.68 8.37 -9.69
N ASN A 112 -29.19 9.58 -10.00
CA ASN A 112 -29.58 10.34 -11.18
C ASN A 112 -28.82 9.92 -12.46
N GLY A 113 -27.94 8.91 -12.37
CA GLY A 113 -27.11 8.42 -13.47
C GLY A 113 -25.85 9.24 -13.73
N ASN A 114 -25.55 10.25 -12.89
CA ASN A 114 -24.28 10.96 -12.97
C ASN A 114 -23.14 10.10 -12.39
N PHE A 115 -21.93 10.36 -12.90
CA PHE A 115 -20.71 9.72 -12.41
C PHE A 115 -19.73 10.77 -11.92
N ASP A 116 -18.98 10.44 -10.88
CA ASP A 116 -17.84 11.23 -10.43
C ASP A 116 -16.65 10.35 -10.06
N VAL A 117 -15.45 10.95 -10.09
CA VAL A 117 -14.20 10.32 -9.70
C VAL A 117 -13.71 10.92 -8.39
N ILE A 118 -13.52 10.06 -7.39
CA ILE A 118 -13.00 10.42 -6.07
C ILE A 118 -11.62 9.79 -5.91
N THR A 119 -10.61 10.63 -5.68
CA THR A 119 -9.24 10.18 -5.38
C THR A 119 -8.99 10.30 -3.89
N LEU A 120 -8.78 9.16 -3.22
CA LEU A 120 -8.49 9.09 -1.79
C LEU A 120 -6.98 8.98 -1.55
N PRO A 121 -6.42 9.71 -0.57
CA PRO A 121 -7.11 10.61 0.38
C PRO A 121 -7.31 12.05 -0.11
N ARG A 122 -6.89 12.40 -1.33
CA ARG A 122 -6.89 13.79 -1.85
C ARG A 122 -8.22 14.54 -1.73
N ASN A 123 -9.34 13.83 -1.90
CA ASN A 123 -10.67 14.40 -1.84
C ASN A 123 -11.37 14.22 -0.49
N LEU A 124 -10.63 13.78 0.54
CA LEU A 124 -11.12 13.70 1.91
C LEU A 124 -10.97 15.04 2.63
N SER A 125 -11.85 15.27 3.59
CA SER A 125 -11.67 16.29 4.61
C SER A 125 -12.34 15.89 5.93
N ASN A 126 -11.96 16.55 7.01
CA ASN A 126 -12.82 16.60 8.18
C ASN A 126 -14.05 17.46 7.85
N ARG A 127 -15.22 17.10 8.39
CA ARG A 127 -16.46 17.85 8.18
C ARG A 127 -16.36 19.35 8.45
N LEU A 128 -15.55 19.77 9.43
CA LEU A 128 -15.36 21.18 9.79
C LEU A 128 -14.33 21.92 8.92
N GLN A 129 -13.65 21.20 8.03
CA GLN A 129 -12.64 21.71 7.11
C GLN A 129 -13.11 21.57 5.66
N TYR A 130 -14.42 21.62 5.41
CA TYR A 130 -14.97 21.52 4.06
C TYR A 130 -14.34 22.55 3.11
N ASN A 131 -13.84 22.07 1.98
CA ASN A 131 -13.38 22.91 0.88
C ASN A 131 -14.11 22.51 -0.41
N PRO A 132 -14.96 23.37 -0.99
CA PRO A 132 -15.74 23.02 -2.18
C PRO A 132 -14.90 22.73 -3.43
N ALA A 133 -13.64 23.17 -3.47
CA ALA A 133 -12.76 22.93 -4.61
C ALA A 133 -12.16 21.51 -4.61
N THR A 134 -12.07 20.86 -3.45
CA THR A 134 -11.34 19.59 -3.31
C THR A 134 -12.11 18.50 -2.57
N THR A 135 -13.01 18.86 -1.65
CA THR A 135 -13.74 17.90 -0.82
C THR A 135 -14.84 17.23 -1.65
N LYS A 136 -14.81 15.90 -1.67
CA LYS A 136 -15.89 15.07 -2.22
C LYS A 136 -16.42 14.06 -1.21
N ALA A 137 -15.66 13.77 -0.17
CA ALA A 137 -16.08 12.91 0.92
C ALA A 137 -15.50 13.37 2.25
N PHE A 138 -16.24 13.11 3.34
CA PHE A 138 -15.75 13.33 4.69
C PHE A 138 -15.29 12.04 5.34
N VAL A 139 -14.51 12.17 6.41
CA VAL A 139 -14.17 11.09 7.35
C VAL A 139 -14.46 11.51 8.78
N ASP A 140 -14.54 10.51 9.67
CA ASP A 140 -14.68 10.74 11.11
C ASP A 140 -13.51 11.56 11.67
N SER A 141 -13.77 12.33 12.74
CA SER A 141 -12.72 13.10 13.44
C SER A 141 -11.61 12.23 14.06
N THR A 142 -11.80 10.92 14.09
CA THR A 142 -10.80 9.94 14.52
C THR A 142 -9.77 9.62 13.43
N VAL A 143 -10.02 10.04 12.17
CA VAL A 143 -9.13 9.83 11.02
C VAL A 143 -8.44 11.12 10.62
N ILE A 144 -9.19 12.22 10.54
CA ILE A 144 -8.68 13.58 10.37
C ILE A 144 -9.33 14.43 11.45
N ASP A 145 -8.56 15.06 12.32
CA ASP A 145 -9.10 15.82 13.44
C ASP A 145 -9.84 17.10 12.98
N THR A 146 -10.43 17.82 13.93
CA THR A 146 -11.18 19.05 13.64
C THR A 146 -10.31 20.19 13.11
N ALA A 147 -8.98 20.13 13.31
CA ALA A 147 -8.02 21.07 12.74
C ALA A 147 -7.54 20.65 11.33
N GLY A 148 -8.03 19.52 10.81
CA GLY A 148 -7.65 19.01 9.49
C GLY A 148 -6.35 18.20 9.51
N ILE A 149 -5.87 17.78 10.68
CA ILE A 149 -4.63 17.04 10.85
C ILE A 149 -4.95 15.53 10.84
N PRO A 150 -4.29 14.73 9.98
CA PRO A 150 -4.41 13.28 10.03
C PRO A 150 -4.07 12.69 11.40
N VAL A 151 -4.94 11.81 11.87
CA VAL A 151 -4.77 11.07 13.12
C VAL A 151 -4.15 9.72 12.79
N LEU A 152 -3.06 9.38 13.49
CA LEU A 152 -2.38 8.10 13.36
C LEU A 152 -3.27 6.98 13.90
N GLN A 153 -3.60 6.02 13.03
CA GLN A 153 -4.34 4.82 13.39
C GLN A 153 -3.34 3.77 13.87
N HIS A 154 -3.40 3.39 15.16
CA HIS A 154 -2.41 2.50 15.77
C HIS A 154 -3.03 1.18 16.12
N GLN A 155 -2.55 0.09 15.51
CA GLN A 155 -2.98 -1.23 15.94
C GLN A 155 -1.83 -2.19 16.04
N SER A 156 -1.42 -2.39 17.28
CA SER A 156 -1.43 -3.71 17.93
C SER A 156 -0.67 -3.60 19.23
N LYS A 157 -1.15 -4.22 20.31
CA LYS A 157 -0.28 -4.52 21.47
C LYS A 157 0.70 -5.66 21.17
N TYR A 158 0.49 -6.39 20.08
CA TYR A 158 1.16 -7.65 19.77
C TYR A 158 1.75 -7.64 18.36
N PRO A 159 3.00 -8.09 18.17
CA PRO A 159 3.64 -8.11 16.86
C PRO A 159 2.86 -8.93 15.79
N PRO A 160 2.93 -8.54 14.51
CA PRO A 160 3.70 -7.42 13.98
C PRO A 160 2.97 -6.08 14.21
N ASN A 161 3.73 -5.04 14.55
CA ASN A 161 3.14 -3.74 14.88
C ASN A 161 2.75 -2.99 13.62
N GLU A 162 1.48 -2.64 13.49
CA GLU A 162 0.93 -1.98 12.31
C GLU A 162 0.43 -0.57 12.64
N SER A 163 0.50 0.31 11.63
CA SER A 163 -0.07 1.64 11.69
C SER A 163 -0.53 2.10 10.32
N LEU A 164 -1.53 2.98 10.31
CA LEU A 164 -2.01 3.66 9.11
C LEU A 164 -2.14 5.16 9.41
N ILE A 165 -1.70 6.00 8.49
CA ILE A 165 -1.91 7.45 8.56
C ILE A 165 -2.12 8.02 7.16
N ILE A 166 -2.82 9.14 7.07
CA ILE A 166 -2.87 9.94 5.84
C ILE A 166 -1.64 10.87 5.83
N VAL A 167 -0.85 10.82 4.77
CA VAL A 167 0.25 11.76 4.54
C VAL A 167 -0.35 13.10 4.08
N ALA A 168 0.06 14.19 4.73
CA ALA A 168 -0.43 15.53 4.43
C ALA A 168 0.71 16.50 4.19
N ALA A 169 0.54 17.38 3.19
CA ALA A 169 1.37 18.57 2.99
C ALA A 169 0.69 19.85 3.54
N GLY A 170 -0.51 19.72 4.10
CA GLY A 170 -1.31 20.79 4.68
C GLY A 170 -2.76 20.34 4.91
N VAL A 171 -3.58 21.22 5.49
CA VAL A 171 -5.02 20.99 5.64
C VAL A 171 -5.66 20.89 4.25
N ASN A 172 -6.49 19.86 4.02
CA ASN A 172 -7.09 19.54 2.72
C ASN A 172 -6.08 19.33 1.57
N ASN A 173 -4.81 19.05 1.91
CA ASN A 173 -3.76 18.67 0.97
C ASN A 173 -3.17 17.32 1.39
N TYR A 174 -4.00 16.29 1.27
CA TYR A 174 -3.68 14.91 1.60
C TYR A 174 -3.16 14.18 0.37
N THR A 175 -1.96 13.63 0.44
CA THR A 175 -1.27 13.10 -0.74
C THR A 175 -1.48 11.60 -0.93
N SER A 176 -1.37 10.82 0.14
CA SER A 176 -1.43 9.36 0.10
C SER A 176 -1.78 8.77 1.46
N PHE A 177 -2.23 7.51 1.46
CA PHE A 177 -2.24 6.69 2.66
C PHE A 177 -0.85 6.10 2.87
N GLU A 178 -0.38 6.07 4.11
CA GLU A 178 0.84 5.37 4.52
C GLU A 178 0.48 4.25 5.48
N TYR A 179 0.53 3.02 4.99
CA TYR A 179 0.49 1.82 5.81
C TYR A 179 1.91 1.41 6.18
N THR A 180 2.15 1.11 7.45
CA THR A 180 3.45 0.62 7.94
C THR A 180 3.26 -0.62 8.80
N VAL A 181 4.12 -1.62 8.60
CA VAL A 181 4.21 -2.81 9.45
C VAL A 181 5.65 -3.08 9.85
N SER A 182 5.87 -3.31 11.14
CA SER A 182 7.17 -3.68 11.70
C SER A 182 7.19 -5.17 12.05
N ILE A 183 7.98 -5.94 11.30
CA ILE A 183 8.10 -7.39 11.37
C ILE A 183 9.41 -7.76 12.09
N PRO A 184 9.37 -8.27 13.33
CA PRO A 184 10.55 -8.81 14.00
C PRO A 184 11.24 -9.90 13.16
N TYR A 185 12.57 -9.94 13.15
CA TYR A 185 13.29 -10.97 12.39
C TYR A 185 13.02 -12.40 12.86
N SER A 186 12.59 -12.58 14.11
CA SER A 186 12.13 -13.86 14.65
C SER A 186 10.89 -14.42 13.94
N MET A 187 10.17 -13.60 13.17
CA MET A 187 9.00 -14.05 12.41
C MET A 187 9.35 -14.54 11.00
N PHE A 188 10.58 -14.36 10.53
CA PHE A 188 11.00 -14.79 9.19
C PHE A 188 11.30 -16.28 9.14
N GLU A 189 10.98 -16.89 8.01
CA GLU A 189 11.21 -18.31 7.74
C GLU A 189 12.08 -18.49 6.48
N PRO A 190 13.22 -19.21 6.57
CA PRO A 190 13.83 -19.70 7.81
C PRO A 190 14.27 -18.55 8.72
N GLN A 191 14.48 -18.85 10.02
CA GLN A 191 14.93 -17.84 10.98
C GLN A 191 16.30 -17.30 10.55
N ILE A 192 16.39 -15.98 10.41
CA ILE A 192 17.60 -15.30 9.94
C ILE A 192 18.65 -15.33 11.05
N ARG A 193 19.85 -15.80 10.70
CA ARG A 193 20.98 -15.81 11.64
C ARG A 193 21.50 -14.40 11.85
N GLN A 194 21.94 -14.12 13.07
CA GLN A 194 22.48 -12.81 13.45
C GLN A 194 23.62 -12.34 12.54
N CYS A 195 24.54 -13.23 12.16
CA CYS A 195 25.68 -12.89 11.30
C CYS A 195 25.25 -12.40 9.90
N TYR A 196 24.09 -12.82 9.39
CA TYR A 196 23.59 -12.33 8.11
C TYR A 196 22.96 -10.94 8.22
N LEU A 197 22.54 -10.52 9.41
CA LEU A 197 21.99 -9.17 9.64
C LEU A 197 23.08 -8.09 9.63
N GLU A 198 24.34 -8.50 9.79
CA GLU A 198 25.51 -7.62 9.75
C GLU A 198 26.17 -7.60 8.37
N ASP A 199 25.66 -8.37 7.40
CA ASP A 199 26.18 -8.42 6.05
C ASP A 199 25.87 -7.10 5.30
N PRO A 200 26.88 -6.40 4.76
CA PRO A 200 26.68 -5.13 4.07
C PRO A 200 25.91 -5.26 2.76
N SER A 201 25.80 -6.47 2.19
CA SER A 201 25.00 -6.75 0.99
C SER A 201 23.54 -7.10 1.31
N LEU A 202 23.16 -7.14 2.59
CA LEU A 202 21.80 -7.47 3.00
C LEU A 202 20.80 -6.48 2.40
N GLN A 203 19.90 -7.01 1.60
CA GLN A 203 18.85 -6.28 0.92
C GLN A 203 17.50 -6.91 1.23
N SER A 204 16.48 -6.07 1.09
CA SER A 204 15.09 -6.47 1.24
C SER A 204 14.37 -6.39 -0.09
N TYR A 205 13.35 -7.22 -0.23
CA TYR A 205 12.51 -7.24 -1.41
C TYR A 205 11.07 -7.50 -1.00
N ILE A 206 10.21 -6.50 -1.25
CA ILE A 206 8.80 -6.54 -0.92
C ILE A 206 8.01 -6.90 -2.17
N LEU A 207 7.13 -7.89 -2.03
CA LEU A 207 6.17 -8.27 -3.05
C LEU A 207 4.77 -8.07 -2.49
N LEU A 208 3.96 -7.32 -3.23
CA LEU A 208 2.54 -7.13 -2.98
C LEU A 208 1.75 -8.07 -3.91
N LYS A 209 0.82 -8.85 -3.35
CA LYS A 209 0.02 -9.82 -4.11
C LYS A 209 -1.43 -9.86 -3.61
N CYS A 210 -2.31 -10.43 -4.44
CA CYS A 210 -3.70 -10.70 -4.04
C CYS A 210 -4.43 -9.45 -3.54
N PHE A 211 -4.24 -8.32 -4.22
CA PHE A 211 -4.99 -7.10 -3.92
C PHE A 211 -6.49 -7.34 -4.08
N ARG A 212 -7.24 -7.14 -3.00
CA ARG A 212 -8.71 -7.26 -2.96
C ARG A 212 -9.28 -6.05 -2.26
N TYR A 213 -10.50 -5.68 -2.65
CA TYR A 213 -11.26 -4.65 -1.99
C TYR A 213 -12.70 -5.09 -1.82
N ASP A 214 -13.34 -4.56 -0.78
CA ASP A 214 -14.74 -4.75 -0.46
C ASP A 214 -15.32 -3.37 -0.17
N LEU A 215 -16.52 -3.12 -0.68
CA LEU A 215 -17.23 -1.86 -0.62
C LEU A 215 -18.66 -2.15 -0.20
N ASP A 216 -19.12 -1.45 0.83
CA ASP A 216 -20.50 -1.51 1.31
C ASP A 216 -21.10 -0.11 1.28
N ILE A 217 -22.25 0.04 0.63
CA ILE A 217 -22.98 1.30 0.51
C ILE A 217 -24.15 1.19 1.48
N LEU A 218 -24.16 2.08 2.47
CA LEU A 218 -25.16 2.09 3.53
C LEU A 218 -26.17 3.21 3.27
N ASP A 219 -26.69 3.81 4.34
CA ASP A 219 -27.69 4.88 4.26
C ASP A 219 -27.10 6.26 3.96
N THR A 220 -28.00 7.18 3.61
CA THR A 220 -27.71 8.61 3.59
C THR A 220 -27.57 9.18 5.01
N PHE A 221 -26.66 10.13 5.18
CA PHE A 221 -26.41 10.79 6.46
C PHE A 221 -26.20 12.29 6.27
N LEU A 222 -26.81 13.08 7.14
CA LEU A 222 -26.67 14.53 7.15
C LEU A 222 -25.46 14.94 7.98
N VAL A 223 -24.40 15.39 7.32
CA VAL A 223 -23.14 15.81 7.98
C VAL A 223 -23.20 17.31 8.26
N SER A 224 -23.04 17.73 9.52
CA SER A 224 -22.87 19.15 9.84
C SER A 224 -21.45 19.60 9.52
N THR A 225 -21.33 20.61 8.66
CA THR A 225 -20.06 21.23 8.24
C THR A 225 -19.71 22.45 9.07
N SER A 226 -20.69 23.07 9.71
CA SER A 226 -20.53 24.18 10.64
C SER A 226 -21.63 24.12 11.72
N PRO A 227 -21.69 25.07 12.67
CA PRO A 227 -22.80 25.16 13.64
C PRO A 227 -24.17 25.40 12.99
N THR A 228 -24.21 25.96 11.78
CA THR A 228 -25.46 26.35 11.09
C THR A 228 -25.68 25.58 9.80
N GLU A 229 -24.62 25.04 9.18
CA GLU A 229 -24.69 24.38 7.88
C GLU A 229 -24.49 22.87 7.96
N SER A 230 -25.15 22.19 7.04
CA SER A 230 -25.02 20.75 6.84
C SER A 230 -25.06 20.39 5.36
N VAL A 231 -24.66 19.18 5.02
CA VAL A 231 -24.66 18.63 3.67
C VAL A 231 -25.06 17.16 3.69
N TRP A 232 -25.83 16.73 2.70
CA TRP A 232 -26.25 15.34 2.59
C TRP A 232 -25.15 14.48 1.96
N THR A 233 -24.95 13.33 2.56
CA THR A 233 -23.91 12.37 2.16
C THR A 233 -24.47 10.96 2.12
N THR A 234 -23.77 10.06 1.43
CA THR A 234 -24.00 8.61 1.50
C THR A 234 -22.83 7.95 2.24
N ILE A 235 -23.14 7.11 3.22
CA ILE A 235 -22.13 6.37 3.97
C ILE A 235 -21.61 5.22 3.11
N VAL A 236 -20.29 5.15 2.97
CA VAL A 236 -19.60 4.05 2.29
C VAL A 236 -18.51 3.48 3.18
N GLU A 237 -18.49 2.18 3.34
CA GLU A 237 -17.42 1.46 4.05
C GLU A 237 -16.52 0.75 3.05
N LEU A 238 -15.21 1.00 3.16
CA LEU A 238 -14.19 0.43 2.30
C LEU A 238 -13.25 -0.45 3.12
N LYS A 239 -12.98 -1.65 2.61
CA LYS A 239 -11.89 -2.52 3.08
C LYS A 239 -10.94 -2.77 1.93
N VAL A 240 -9.64 -2.69 2.22
CA VAL A 240 -8.59 -3.05 1.27
C VAL A 240 -7.68 -4.06 1.94
N THR A 241 -7.51 -5.22 1.30
CA THR A 241 -6.68 -6.31 1.79
C THR A 241 -5.65 -6.72 0.76
N GLU A 242 -4.46 -7.09 1.21
CA GLU A 242 -3.37 -7.51 0.35
C GLU A 242 -2.40 -8.46 1.05
N ASP A 243 -1.76 -9.35 0.29
CA ASP A 243 -0.64 -10.13 0.78
C ASP A 243 0.65 -9.30 0.70
N ILE A 244 1.31 -9.11 1.84
CA ILE A 244 2.62 -8.46 1.92
C ILE A 244 3.66 -9.54 2.16
N ILE A 245 4.52 -9.77 1.18
CA ILE A 245 5.60 -10.73 1.25
C ILE A 245 6.91 -9.96 1.37
N ASP A 246 7.58 -10.09 2.51
CA ASP A 246 8.90 -9.49 2.75
C ASP A 246 9.96 -10.58 2.66
N LYS A 247 10.96 -10.38 1.80
CA LYS A 247 12.10 -11.27 1.63
C LYS A 247 13.38 -10.52 1.98
N LEU A 248 14.21 -11.13 2.81
CA LEU A 248 15.55 -10.64 3.12
C LEU A 248 16.57 -11.56 2.47
N GLY A 249 17.56 -10.98 1.82
CA GLY A 249 18.56 -11.74 1.10
C GLY A 249 19.87 -10.97 0.91
N ILE A 250 20.92 -11.71 0.63
CA ILE A 250 22.25 -11.17 0.33
C ILE A 250 22.61 -11.48 -1.12
N ASP A 251 23.46 -10.64 -1.70
CA ASP A 251 24.00 -10.90 -3.02
C ASP A 251 24.95 -12.11 -2.94
N GLN A 252 24.82 -13.03 -3.89
CA GLN A 252 25.71 -14.16 -4.06
C GLN A 252 26.12 -14.31 -5.50
N ASP A 253 27.42 -14.54 -5.69
CA ASP A 253 27.99 -14.84 -6.98
C ASP A 253 28.05 -16.36 -7.15
N VAL A 254 27.37 -16.87 -8.17
CA VAL A 254 27.48 -18.27 -8.57
C VAL A 254 28.33 -18.33 -9.82
N ILE A 255 29.57 -18.78 -9.66
CA ILE A 255 30.50 -18.96 -10.78
C ILE A 255 30.34 -20.41 -11.29
N VAL A 256 29.82 -20.55 -12.51
CA VAL A 256 29.69 -21.84 -13.18
C VAL A 256 30.76 -21.94 -14.26
N TYR A 257 31.61 -22.97 -14.16
CA TYR A 257 32.53 -23.35 -15.23
C TYR A 257 31.90 -24.48 -16.03
N GLY A 258 31.70 -24.28 -17.33
CA GLY A 258 31.12 -25.28 -18.20
C GLY A 258 31.70 -25.24 -19.61
N LYS A 259 31.75 -26.40 -20.25
CA LYS A 259 31.97 -26.52 -21.69
C LYS A 259 30.59 -26.56 -22.35
N PRO A 260 30.20 -25.60 -23.20
CA PRO A 260 28.96 -25.74 -23.95
C PRO A 260 29.05 -27.03 -24.77
N GLU A 261 27.99 -27.84 -24.78
CA GLU A 261 27.88 -28.89 -25.79
C GLU A 261 27.96 -28.19 -27.14
N GLU A 262 28.96 -28.56 -27.94
CA GLU A 262 29.10 -28.12 -29.32
C GLU A 262 27.81 -28.49 -30.04
N TYR A 263 26.92 -27.52 -30.24
CA TYR A 263 25.86 -27.65 -31.22
C TYR A 263 26.57 -27.66 -32.57
N ASN A 264 26.98 -28.85 -32.99
CA ASN A 264 27.54 -29.10 -34.31
C ASN A 264 26.43 -28.79 -35.31
N CYS A 265 26.35 -27.53 -35.74
CA CYS A 265 25.81 -27.22 -37.06
C CYS A 265 26.74 -27.96 -38.03
N LYS A 266 26.30 -29.13 -38.48
CA LYS A 266 26.94 -29.77 -39.62
C LYS A 266 26.98 -28.71 -40.73
N PRO A 267 28.12 -28.54 -41.43
CA PRO A 267 28.22 -27.60 -42.54
C PRO A 267 27.18 -27.82 -43.66
N SER A 268 26.42 -28.92 -43.62
CA SER A 268 25.34 -29.22 -44.55
C SER A 268 24.02 -28.47 -44.29
N ASP A 269 23.82 -27.90 -43.09
CA ASP A 269 22.47 -27.48 -42.66
C ASP A 269 22.29 -25.96 -42.46
N CYS A 270 23.35 -25.14 -42.60
CA CYS A 270 23.24 -23.67 -42.60
C CYS A 270 22.99 -23.13 -44.02
N GLY A 271 21.84 -23.48 -44.59
CA GLY A 271 21.35 -22.99 -45.89
C GLY A 271 20.62 -21.64 -45.81
N CYS A 272 21.10 -20.67 -45.04
CA CYS A 272 20.47 -19.33 -44.94
C CYS A 272 21.52 -18.23 -44.69
N CYS A 273 22.33 -17.94 -45.71
CA CYS A 273 22.96 -16.63 -45.93
C CYS A 273 23.24 -16.53 -47.44
N SER A 274 22.24 -16.08 -48.18
CA SER A 274 22.36 -15.48 -49.51
C SER A 274 21.86 -14.05 -49.42
#